data_AF-A0A8S2YFH7-F1
#
_entry.id   AF-A0A8S2YFH7-F1
#
_cell.length_a   1.000
_cell.length_b   1.000
_cell.length_c   1.000
_cell.angle_alpha   90.00
_cell.angle_beta   90.00
_cell.angle_gamma   90.00
#
_symmetry.space_group_name_H-M   'P 1'
#
loop_
_entity.id
_entity.type
_entity.pdbx_description
1 polymer ?
#
loop_
_entity_poly.entity_id
_entity_poly.type
_entity_poly.pdbx_seq_one_letter_code
_entity_poly.pdbx_strand_id
1 'polypeptide(L)'
;MVRQISVPRAQCLTCDESNGLHECDECHKRFCQRHLTVHKELLKKFDEQGTQRILQVKQKLIHLEKDSKAERNSHPLMKKITEWELDSTSKIHRMAEEAQGKVQKLLDENLVEYQNEFELIKNKLEISQGTHDFKDIDFINW
;
A
#
# COMPACT_ATOMS: atom_id res chain seq x y z
N MET A 1 10.33 82.10 8.74
CA MET A 1 10.16 81.07 9.79
C MET A 1 10.50 79.72 9.16
N VAL A 2 11.74 79.24 9.32
CA VAL A 2 12.15 77.93 8.77
C VAL A 2 11.96 76.89 9.87
N ARG A 3 11.06 75.92 9.66
CA ARG A 3 10.86 74.80 10.57
C ARG A 3 12.02 73.83 10.42
N GLN A 4 12.84 73.67 11.47
CA GLN A 4 13.77 72.55 11.58
C GLN A 4 12.96 71.26 11.84
N ILE A 5 13.01 70.32 10.90
CA ILE A 5 12.54 68.96 11.10
C ILE A 5 13.70 68.20 11.73
N SER A 6 13.58 67.84 13.02
CA SER A 6 14.54 66.97 13.70
C SER A 6 14.35 65.54 13.21
N VAL A 7 15.32 65.00 12.47
CA VAL A 7 15.36 63.57 12.13
C VAL A 7 15.62 62.78 13.42
N PRO A 8 14.82 61.75 13.76
CA PRO A 8 15.07 60.93 14.94
C PRO A 8 16.44 60.26 14.81
N ARG A 9 17.33 60.46 15.78
CA ARG A 9 18.61 59.74 15.83
C ARG A 9 18.29 58.27 16.08
N ALA A 10 18.89 57.38 15.28
CA ALA A 10 18.82 55.96 15.58
C ALA A 10 19.41 55.70 16.97
N GLN A 11 18.73 54.87 17.75
CA GLN A 11 19.06 54.54 19.13
C GLN A 11 19.00 53.02 19.33
N CYS A 12 19.78 52.53 20.29
CA CYS A 12 19.75 51.14 20.71
C CYS A 12 18.37 50.83 21.29
N LEU A 13 17.72 49.76 20.81
CA LEU A 13 16.39 49.37 21.27
C LEU A 13 16.32 49.07 22.78
N THR A 14 17.44 48.74 23.41
CA THR A 14 17.48 48.31 24.82
C THR A 14 17.94 49.40 25.78
N CYS A 15 18.77 50.35 25.36
CA CYS A 15 19.38 51.34 26.26
C CYS A 15 19.43 52.77 25.71
N ASP A 16 18.79 53.03 24.57
CA ASP A 16 18.67 54.35 23.94
C ASP A 16 19.98 55.05 23.54
N GLU A 17 21.13 54.37 23.66
CA GLU A 17 22.42 54.87 23.20
C GLU A 17 22.46 54.98 21.67
N SER A 18 22.99 56.08 21.13
CA SER A 18 23.04 56.33 19.67
C SER A 18 24.37 55.98 19.00
N ASN A 19 25.37 55.53 19.78
CA ASN A 19 26.73 55.27 19.28
C ASN A 19 26.94 53.77 19.01
N GLY A 20 27.63 53.44 17.91
CA GLY A 20 28.00 52.05 17.60
C GLY A 20 26.80 51.12 17.44
N LEU A 21 25.81 51.56 16.66
CA LEU A 21 24.60 50.78 16.40
C LEU A 21 24.80 49.80 15.27
N HIS A 22 24.34 48.58 15.50
CA HIS A 22 24.35 47.49 14.55
C HIS A 22 22.92 46.97 14.39
N GLU A 23 22.55 46.64 13.17
CA GLU A 23 21.25 46.04 12.85
C GLU A 23 21.37 44.52 12.89
N CYS A 24 20.37 43.85 13.44
CA CYS A 24 20.24 42.39 13.41
C CYS A 24 19.57 41.98 12.10
N ASP A 25 20.21 41.11 11.32
CA ASP A 25 19.71 40.71 9.99
C ASP A 25 18.41 39.91 10.06
N GLU A 26 18.16 39.23 11.19
CA GLU A 26 17.00 38.35 11.38
C GLU A 26 15.74 39.11 11.81
N CYS A 27 15.87 40.21 12.55
CA CYS A 27 14.71 40.96 13.08
C CYS A 27 14.72 42.45 12.74
N HIS A 28 15.73 42.93 12.01
CA HIS A 28 15.91 44.32 11.55
C HIS A 28 15.87 45.38 12.66
N LYS A 29 16.14 44.97 13.91
CA LYS A 29 16.24 45.86 15.07
C LYS A 29 17.67 46.32 15.28
N ARG A 30 17.83 47.56 15.76
CA ARG A 30 19.14 48.16 16.02
C ARG A 30 19.51 48.10 17.50
N PHE A 31 20.74 47.68 17.77
CA PHE A 31 21.29 47.51 19.11
C PHE A 31 22.70 48.08 19.17
N CYS A 32 23.13 48.54 20.34
CA CYS A 32 24.56 48.70 20.58
C CYS A 32 25.24 47.32 20.64
N GLN A 33 26.54 47.25 20.40
CA GLN A 33 27.28 45.98 20.30
C GLN A 33 27.00 44.99 21.45
N ARG A 34 26.91 45.49 22.69
CA ARG A 34 26.63 44.67 23.86
C ARG A 34 25.26 43.99 23.78
N HIS A 35 24.23 44.77 23.46
CA HIS A 35 22.86 44.26 23.38
C HIS A 35 22.61 43.42 22.13
N LEU A 36 23.36 43.65 21.04
CA LEU A 36 23.34 42.77 19.87
C LEU A 36 23.83 41.36 20.22
N THR A 37 24.94 41.23 20.96
CA THR A 37 25.46 39.93 21.39
C THR A 37 24.46 39.17 22.25
N VAL A 38 23.89 39.85 23.27
CA VAL A 38 22.87 39.25 24.13
C VAL A 38 21.63 38.83 23.33
N HIS A 39 21.19 39.68 22.40
CA HIS A 39 20.06 39.37 21.53
C HIS A 39 20.29 38.10 20.70
N LYS A 40 21.47 37.97 20.06
CA LYS A 40 21.83 36.79 19.27
C LYS A 40 21.89 35.51 20.12
N GLU A 41 22.41 35.59 21.34
CA GLU A 41 22.42 34.45 22.27
C GLU A 41 21.00 34.00 22.66
N LEU A 42 20.09 34.96 22.89
CA LEU A 42 18.70 34.65 23.20
C LEU A 42 17.98 33.99 22.02
N LEU A 43 18.20 34.48 20.80
CA LEU A 43 17.67 33.86 19.58
C LEU A 43 18.16 32.42 19.43
N LYS A 44 19.46 32.18 19.60
CA LYS A 44 20.04 30.83 19.53
C LYS A 44 19.40 29.88 20.55
N LYS A 45 19.24 30.32 21.81
CA LYS A 45 18.58 29.52 22.85
C LYS A 45 17.12 29.22 22.50
N PHE A 46 16.42 30.18 21.92
CA PHE A 46 15.04 29.99 21.49
C PHE A 46 14.93 28.95 20.37
N ASP A 47 15.82 29.00 19.39
CA ASP A 47 15.87 28.02 18.28
C ASP A 47 16.23 26.61 18.77
N GLU A 48 17.20 26.49 19.68
CA GLU A 48 17.56 25.22 20.32
C GLU A 48 16.38 24.63 21.09
N GLN A 49 15.67 25.45 21.89
CA GLN A 49 14.48 25.02 22.62
C GLN A 49 13.33 24.64 21.69
N GLY A 50 13.11 25.41 20.62
CA GLY A 50 12.11 25.12 19.61
C GLY A 50 12.38 23.79 18.91
N THR A 51 13.62 23.58 18.49
CA THR A 51 14.08 22.34 17.86
C THR A 51 13.90 21.15 18.80
N GLN A 52 14.31 21.28 20.07
CA GLN A 52 14.16 20.22 21.05
C GLN A 52 12.68 19.86 21.29
N ARG A 53 11.79 20.86 21.37
CA ARG A 53 10.35 20.62 21.49
C ARG A 53 9.77 19.90 20.27
N ILE A 54 10.17 20.30 19.07
CA ILE A 54 9.74 19.63 17.83
C ILE A 54 10.17 18.16 17.85
N LEU A 55 11.41 17.87 18.24
CA LEU A 55 11.92 16.50 18.35
C LEU A 55 11.13 15.68 19.38
N GLN A 56 10.85 16.26 20.55
CA GLN A 56 10.03 15.59 21.58
C GLN A 56 8.61 15.28 21.08
N VAL A 57 7.96 16.22 20.40
CA VAL A 57 6.62 16.00 19.83
C VAL A 57 6.66 14.92 18.77
N LYS A 58 7.62 14.96 17.83
CA LYS A 58 7.79 13.90 16.83
C LYS A 58 7.98 12.53 17.48
N GLN A 59 8.79 12.45 18.52
CA GLN A 59 9.03 11.17 19.20
C GLN A 59 7.79 10.65 19.93
N LYS A 60 6.99 11.53 20.55
CA LYS A 60 5.70 11.16 21.15
C LYS A 60 4.70 10.65 20.11
N LEU A 61 4.60 11.32 18.94
CA LEU A 61 3.74 10.88 17.85
C LEU A 61 4.10 9.47 17.37
N ILE A 62 5.39 9.19 17.18
CA ILE A 62 5.87 7.86 16.77
C ILE A 62 5.48 6.79 17.79
N HIS A 63 5.55 7.08 19.10
CA HIS A 63 5.15 6.11 20.12
C HIS A 63 3.63 5.88 20.10
N LEU A 64 2.84 6.95 20.06
CA LEU A 64 1.38 6.86 19.99
C LEU A 64 0.90 6.10 18.75
N GLU A 65 1.54 6.30 17.59
CA GLU A 65 1.23 5.55 16.38
C GLU A 65 1.52 4.05 16.52
N LYS A 66 2.65 3.69 17.14
CA LYS A 66 3.01 2.29 17.40
C LYS A 66 2.03 1.63 18.38
N ASP A 67 1.72 2.31 19.48
CA ASP A 67 0.82 1.82 20.51
C ASP A 67 -0.60 1.69 19.96
N SER A 68 -1.09 2.70 19.23
CA SER A 68 -2.40 2.67 18.57
C SER A 68 -2.50 1.54 17.53
N LYS A 69 -1.43 1.23 16.78
CA LYS A 69 -1.44 0.13 15.82
C LYS A 69 -1.49 -1.24 16.51
N ALA A 70 -0.75 -1.40 17.60
CA ALA A 70 -0.79 -2.63 18.40
C ALA A 70 -2.17 -2.84 19.06
N GLU A 71 -2.74 -1.79 19.65
CA GLU A 71 -4.08 -1.82 20.24
C GLU A 71 -5.18 -2.05 19.18
N ARG A 72 -5.07 -1.40 18.01
CA ARG A 72 -6.00 -1.60 16.89
C ARG A 72 -6.06 -3.07 16.49
N ASN A 73 -4.91 -3.71 16.28
CA ASN A 73 -4.87 -5.13 15.91
C ASN A 73 -5.28 -6.07 17.05
N SER A 74 -5.18 -5.63 18.30
CA SER A 74 -5.67 -6.39 19.47
C SER A 74 -7.18 -6.21 19.71
N HIS A 75 -7.80 -5.17 19.13
CA HIS A 75 -9.20 -4.86 19.35
C HIS A 75 -10.11 -6.02 18.92
N PRO A 76 -11.10 -6.43 19.75
CA PRO A 76 -11.93 -7.60 19.47
C PRO A 76 -12.63 -7.57 18.11
N LEU A 77 -13.08 -6.38 17.66
CA LEU A 77 -13.68 -6.23 16.33
C LEU A 77 -12.68 -6.45 15.20
N MET A 78 -11.42 -6.02 15.35
CA MET A 78 -10.40 -6.26 14.34
C MET A 78 -10.06 -7.74 14.24
N LYS A 79 -9.98 -8.45 15.37
CA LYS A 79 -9.83 -9.92 15.38
C LYS A 79 -10.99 -10.61 14.66
N LYS A 80 -12.23 -10.20 14.93
CA LYS A 80 -13.41 -10.73 14.23
C LYS A 80 -13.37 -10.47 12.73
N ILE A 81 -12.92 -9.28 12.31
CA ILE A 81 -12.74 -8.97 10.88
C ILE A 81 -11.73 -9.94 10.26
N THR A 82 -10.56 -10.14 10.89
CA THR A 82 -9.55 -11.10 10.42
C THR A 82 -10.08 -12.54 10.37
N GLU A 83 -10.88 -12.96 11.37
CA GLU A 83 -11.52 -14.28 11.36
C GLU A 83 -12.52 -14.42 10.20
N TRP A 84 -13.32 -13.40 9.92
CA TRP A 84 -14.27 -13.40 8.79
C TRP A 84 -13.56 -13.41 7.44
N GLU A 85 -12.47 -12.68 7.30
CA GLU A 85 -11.64 -12.69 6.09
C GLU A 85 -11.06 -14.08 5.83
N LEU A 86 -10.55 -14.73 6.87
CA LEU A 86 -10.02 -16.09 6.77
C LEU A 86 -11.12 -17.09 6.39
N ASP A 87 -12.23 -17.10 7.14
CA ASP A 87 -13.33 -18.04 6.94
C ASP A 87 -13.98 -17.88 5.54
N SER A 88 -14.22 -16.65 5.11
CA SER A 88 -14.78 -16.38 3.78
C SER A 88 -13.84 -16.83 2.66
N THR A 89 -12.55 -16.54 2.78
CA THR A 89 -11.54 -16.98 1.80
C THR A 89 -11.46 -18.50 1.72
N SER A 90 -11.45 -19.18 2.86
CA SER A 90 -11.46 -20.66 2.91
C SER A 90 -12.72 -21.25 2.28
N LYS A 91 -13.89 -20.64 2.53
CA LYS A 91 -15.16 -21.07 1.90
C LYS A 91 -15.12 -20.92 0.38
N ILE A 92 -14.63 -19.79 -0.12
CA ILE A 92 -14.49 -19.54 -1.56
C ILE A 92 -13.56 -20.58 -2.20
N HIS A 93 -12.41 -20.85 -1.59
CA HIS A 93 -11.48 -21.86 -2.09
C HIS A 93 -12.12 -23.25 -2.15
N ARG A 94 -12.77 -23.69 -1.06
CA ARG A 94 -13.44 -24.99 -1.04
C ARG A 94 -14.52 -25.10 -2.12
N MET A 95 -15.33 -24.06 -2.30
CA MET A 95 -16.35 -24.04 -3.35
C MET A 95 -15.74 -24.11 -4.76
N ALA A 96 -14.61 -23.44 -4.97
CA ALA A 96 -13.89 -23.50 -6.24
C ALA A 96 -13.32 -24.90 -6.51
N GLU A 97 -12.71 -25.54 -5.51
CA GLU A 97 -12.20 -26.92 -5.60
C GLU A 97 -13.33 -27.92 -5.87
N GLU A 98 -14.46 -27.80 -5.18
CA GLU A 98 -15.63 -28.64 -5.42
C GLU A 98 -16.19 -28.46 -6.84
N ALA A 99 -16.22 -27.22 -7.36
CA ALA A 99 -16.66 -26.95 -8.72
C ALA A 99 -15.70 -27.55 -9.75
N GLN A 100 -14.39 -27.39 -9.56
CA GLN A 100 -13.36 -27.99 -10.41
C GLN A 100 -13.47 -29.53 -10.41
N GLY A 101 -13.64 -30.15 -9.24
CA GLY A 101 -13.82 -31.59 -9.13
C GLY A 101 -15.06 -32.10 -9.86
N LYS A 102 -16.18 -31.37 -9.81
CA LYS A 102 -17.39 -31.70 -10.58
C LYS A 102 -17.16 -31.63 -12.08
N VAL A 103 -16.50 -30.58 -12.56
CA VAL A 103 -16.17 -30.42 -13.99
C VAL A 103 -15.26 -31.56 -14.45
N GLN A 104 -14.21 -31.88 -13.67
CA GLN A 104 -13.30 -32.96 -14.02
C GLN A 104 -14.02 -34.30 -14.11
N LYS A 105 -14.88 -34.60 -13.13
CA LYS A 105 -15.67 -35.84 -13.15
C LYS A 105 -16.56 -35.96 -14.39
N LEU A 106 -17.25 -34.88 -14.77
CA LEU A 106 -18.08 -34.87 -15.98
C LEU A 106 -17.26 -35.06 -17.25
N LEU A 107 -16.06 -34.46 -17.32
CA LEU A 107 -15.15 -34.66 -18.44
C LEU A 107 -14.67 -36.11 -18.53
N ASP A 108 -14.29 -36.70 -17.41
CA ASP A 108 -13.84 -38.09 -17.34
C ASP A 108 -14.96 -39.06 -17.73
N GLU A 109 -16.17 -38.84 -17.24
CA GLU A 109 -17.36 -39.64 -17.58
C GLU A 109 -17.67 -39.56 -19.09
N ASN A 110 -17.70 -38.34 -19.66
CA ASN A 110 -17.91 -38.16 -21.10
C ASN A 110 -16.81 -38.81 -21.95
N LEU A 111 -15.55 -38.75 -21.50
CA LEU A 111 -14.44 -39.36 -22.22
C LEU A 111 -14.60 -40.88 -22.32
N VAL A 112 -15.00 -41.52 -21.21
CA VAL A 112 -15.28 -42.97 -21.18
C VAL A 112 -16.45 -43.31 -22.09
N GLU A 113 -17.53 -42.51 -22.07
CA GLU A 113 -18.67 -42.69 -22.95
C GLU A 113 -18.26 -42.64 -24.43
N TYR A 114 -17.52 -41.61 -24.85
CA TYR A 114 -17.03 -41.49 -26.22
C TYR A 114 -16.06 -42.61 -26.63
N GLN A 115 -15.21 -43.08 -25.72
CA GLN A 115 -14.33 -44.22 -25.99
C GLN A 115 -15.14 -45.48 -26.27
N ASN A 116 -16.18 -45.75 -25.47
CA ASN A 116 -17.06 -46.91 -25.66
C ASN A 116 -17.84 -46.82 -26.98
N GLU A 117 -18.38 -45.64 -27.32
CA GLU A 117 -19.04 -45.42 -28.60
C GLU A 117 -18.10 -45.64 -29.78
N PHE A 118 -16.87 -45.14 -29.68
CA PHE A 118 -15.85 -45.32 -30.70
C PHE A 118 -15.49 -46.79 -30.91
N GLU A 119 -15.27 -47.56 -29.84
CA GLU A 119 -15.00 -49.00 -29.93
C GLU A 119 -16.17 -49.75 -30.57
N LEU A 120 -17.41 -49.38 -30.23
CA LEU A 120 -18.61 -50.00 -30.81
C LEU A 120 -18.71 -49.72 -32.31
N ILE A 121 -18.44 -48.49 -32.75
CA ILE A 121 -18.40 -48.13 -34.17
C ILE A 121 -17.29 -48.89 -34.89
N LYS A 122 -16.10 -48.96 -34.30
CA LYS A 122 -14.95 -49.69 -34.84
C LYS A 122 -15.29 -51.18 -35.06
N ASN A 123 -15.86 -51.83 -34.05
CA ASN A 123 -16.26 -53.24 -34.15
C ASN A 123 -17.32 -53.47 -35.24
N LYS A 124 -18.31 -52.57 -35.36
CA LYS A 124 -19.30 -52.65 -36.45
C LYS A 124 -18.67 -52.52 -37.83
N LEU A 125 -17.69 -51.62 -37.98
CA LEU A 125 -16.95 -51.46 -39.24
C LEU A 125 -16.14 -52.71 -39.59
N GLU A 126 -15.41 -53.27 -38.64
CA GLU A 126 -14.62 -54.51 -38.84
C GLU A 126 -15.52 -55.68 -39.26
N ILE A 127 -16.69 -55.84 -38.62
CA ILE A 127 -17.68 -56.84 -39.02
C ILE A 127 -18.16 -56.59 -40.46
N SER A 128 -18.53 -55.34 -40.80
CA SER A 128 -19.03 -55.01 -42.13
C SER A 128 -18.01 -55.26 -43.25
N GLN A 129 -16.73 -55.03 -42.96
CA GLN A 129 -15.60 -55.29 -43.87
C GLN A 129 -15.30 -56.79 -43.97
N GLY A 130 -15.37 -57.53 -42.86
CA GLY A 130 -15.24 -59.00 -42.86
C GLY A 130 -16.40 -59.72 -43.55
N THR A 131 -17.58 -59.11 -43.61
CA THR A 131 -18.74 -59.65 -44.36
C THR A 131 -18.71 -59.31 -45.86
N HIS A 132 -17.86 -58.38 -46.30
CA HIS A 132 -17.64 -58.09 -47.72
C HIS A 132 -16.61 -59.01 -48.38
N ASP A 133 -16.03 -59.96 -47.63
CA ASP A 133 -15.36 -61.14 -48.20
C ASP A 133 -16.44 -62.14 -48.68
N PHE A 134 -17.32 -61.64 -49.56
CA PHE A 134 -18.32 -62.43 -50.24
C PHE A 134 -17.56 -63.29 -51.24
N LYS A 135 -17.38 -64.58 -50.90
CA LYS A 135 -16.82 -65.58 -51.80
C LYS A 135 -17.58 -65.49 -53.13
N ASP A 136 -16.85 -65.14 -54.20
CA ASP A 136 -17.30 -65.39 -55.55
C ASP A 136 -17.75 -66.86 -55.63
N ILE A 137 -19.07 -67.05 -55.71
CA ILE A 137 -19.64 -68.34 -56.03
C ILE A 137 -19.34 -68.52 -57.51
N ASP A 138 -18.35 -69.36 -57.83
CA ASP A 138 -18.08 -69.83 -59.19
C ASP A 138 -19.36 -70.45 -59.75
N PHE A 139 -20.11 -69.66 -60.52
CA PHE A 139 -21.10 -70.18 -61.46
C PHE A 139 -20.35 -70.66 -62.70
N ILE A 140 -19.72 -71.83 -62.60
CA ILE A 140 -19.36 -72.62 -63.77
C ILE A 140 -20.29 -73.84 -63.79
N ASN A 141 -21.47 -73.63 -64.38
CA ASN A 141 -22.15 -74.69 -65.11
C ASN A 141 -21.89 -74.43 -66.59
N TRP A 142 -21.15 -75.32 -67.24
CA TRP A 142 -21.43 -75.98 -68.53
C TRP A 142 -20.40 -77.09 -68.75
#